data_AF-A0A6G0R839-F1
#
_entry.id   AF-A0A6G0R839-F1
#
_cell.length_a   1.000
_cell.length_b   1.000
_cell.length_c   1.000
_cell.angle_alpha   90.00
_cell.angle_beta   90.00
_cell.angle_gamma   90.00
#
_symmetry.space_group_name_H-M   'P 1'
#
loop_
_entity.id
_entity.type
_entity.pdbx_description
1 polymer ?
#
loop_
_entity_poly.entity_id
_entity_poly.type
_entity_poly.pdbx_seq_one_letter_code
_entity_poly.pdbx_strand_id
1 'polypeptide(L)'
;MEWEDHGTRAGTVPLFAPPLPPKITSISHEFLASWKIKRREYEAEMRARCRISGENYDNVTTTIKESFNADLLDTFCELRL
;
A
#
# COMPACT_ATOMS: atom_id res chain seq x y z
N MET A 1 17.59 -21.43 41.91
CA MET A 1 16.13 -21.33 41.97
C MET A 1 15.79 -19.86 42.12
N GLU A 2 15.11 -19.15 41.24
CA GLU A 2 14.44 -19.48 39.97
C GLU A 2 13.64 -18.19 39.65
N TRP A 3 13.84 -17.59 38.46
CA TRP A 3 13.01 -16.58 37.74
C TRP A 3 12.62 -15.26 38.46
N GLU A 4 12.62 -14.09 37.83
CA GLU A 4 11.96 -13.78 36.56
C GLU A 4 12.87 -12.96 35.63
N ASP A 5 13.04 -13.52 34.43
CA ASP A 5 13.49 -12.83 33.24
C ASP A 5 12.60 -11.61 33.01
N HIS A 6 13.13 -10.40 33.25
CA HIS A 6 12.58 -9.20 32.65
C HIS A 6 12.92 -9.24 31.16
N GLY A 7 12.24 -10.16 30.46
CA GLY A 7 12.23 -10.26 29.02
C GLY A 7 12.00 -8.87 28.48
N THR A 8 13.08 -8.34 27.91
CA THR A 8 13.12 -7.03 27.28
C THR A 8 11.90 -6.94 26.39
N ARG A 9 10.92 -6.13 26.80
CA ARG A 9 9.73 -5.81 26.03
C ARG A 9 10.21 -5.59 24.60
N ALA A 10 9.78 -6.47 23.69
CA ALA A 10 10.11 -6.42 22.28
C ALA A 10 9.53 -5.14 21.64
N GLY A 11 10.08 -3.99 22.00
CA GLY A 11 10.05 -2.74 21.26
C GLY A 11 11.48 -2.59 20.80
N THR A 12 11.78 -2.68 19.51
CA THR A 12 11.13 -1.97 18.44
C THR A 12 11.48 -2.77 17.19
N VAL A 13 10.54 -3.03 16.29
CA VAL A 13 10.90 -3.31 14.90
C VAL A 13 10.68 -2.02 14.14
N PRO A 14 11.67 -1.11 14.03
CA PRO A 14 11.53 0.06 13.20
C PRO A 14 12.29 -0.20 11.89
N LEU A 15 11.63 -0.73 10.87
CA LEU A 15 12.09 -0.56 9.48
C LEU A 15 11.10 -1.00 8.40
N PHE A 16 9.78 -0.94 8.63
CA PHE A 16 8.87 -1.23 7.53
C PHE A 16 8.68 0.05 6.71
N ALA A 17 9.52 0.20 5.68
CA ALA A 17 9.20 1.12 4.58
C ALA A 17 7.71 0.95 4.22
N PRO A 18 6.95 2.04 4.03
CA PRO A 18 5.56 1.95 3.60
C PRO A 18 5.45 0.99 2.41
N PRO A 19 4.47 0.07 2.40
CA PRO A 19 4.26 -0.76 1.22
C PRO A 19 4.06 0.18 0.05
N LEU A 20 4.76 -0.08 -1.05
CA LEU A 20 4.67 0.79 -2.21
C LEU A 20 3.27 0.65 -2.81
N PRO A 21 2.58 1.77 -3.13
CA PRO A 21 1.29 1.72 -3.77
C PRO A 21 1.41 1.02 -5.12
N PRO A 22 0.59 0.00 -5.42
CA PRO A 22 0.70 -0.74 -6.67
C PRO A 22 0.29 0.17 -7.84
N LYS A 23 1.12 0.23 -8.88
CA LYS A 23 0.85 1.01 -10.09
C LYS A 23 0.06 0.22 -11.13
N ILE A 24 -0.79 0.91 -11.87
CA ILE A 24 -1.51 0.40 -13.04
C ILE A 24 -0.69 0.74 -14.28
N THR A 25 -0.03 -0.27 -14.86
CA THR A 25 0.83 -0.13 -16.05
C THR A 25 0.22 -0.79 -17.29
N SER A 26 -0.94 -1.44 -17.14
CA SER A 26 -1.69 -2.08 -18.22
C SER A 26 -3.18 -2.09 -17.89
N ILE A 27 -4.02 -2.07 -18.93
CA ILE A 27 -5.48 -2.23 -18.84
C ILE A 27 -5.96 -3.61 -19.30
N SER A 28 -5.06 -4.57 -19.50
CA SER A 28 -5.48 -5.95 -19.75
C SER A 28 -6.27 -6.50 -18.55
N HIS A 29 -7.27 -7.32 -18.84
CA HIS A 29 -8.16 -7.88 -17.81
C HIS A 29 -7.37 -8.62 -16.72
N GLU A 30 -6.42 -9.48 -17.12
CA GLU A 30 -5.56 -10.25 -16.21
C GLU A 30 -4.73 -9.35 -15.28
N PHE A 31 -4.21 -8.24 -15.80
CA PHE A 31 -3.41 -7.30 -15.03
C PHE A 31 -4.28 -6.58 -14.01
N LEU A 32 -5.45 -6.07 -14.44
CA LEU A 32 -6.39 -5.38 -13.54
C LEU A 32 -6.96 -6.30 -12.47
N ALA A 33 -7.21 -7.58 -12.78
CA ALA A 33 -7.62 -8.58 -11.80
C ALA A 33 -6.53 -8.80 -10.73
N SER A 34 -5.28 -8.96 -11.17
CA SER A 34 -4.13 -9.13 -10.26
C SER A 34 -3.85 -7.86 -9.44
N TRP A 35 -3.96 -6.69 -10.06
CA TRP A 35 -3.78 -5.39 -9.40
C TRP A 35 -4.83 -5.17 -8.31
N LYS A 36 -6.09 -5.55 -8.54
CA LYS A 36 -7.16 -5.47 -7.52
C LYS A 36 -6.82 -6.25 -6.26
N ILE A 37 -6.18 -7.41 -6.38
CA ILE A 37 -5.75 -8.22 -5.23
C ILE A 37 -4.64 -7.50 -4.47
N LYS A 38 -3.57 -7.11 -5.18
CA LYS A 38 -2.44 -6.36 -4.59
C LYS A 38 -2.89 -5.06 -3.93
N ARG A 39 -3.86 -4.37 -4.52
CA ARG A 39 -4.44 -3.15 -3.97
C ARG A 39 -5.13 -3.41 -2.64
N ARG A 40 -5.90 -4.49 -2.51
CA ARG A 40 -6.56 -4.86 -1.24
C ARG A 40 -5.53 -5.16 -0.14
N GLU A 41 -4.46 -5.86 -0.48
CA GLU A 41 -3.35 -6.16 0.45
C GLU A 41 -2.67 -4.87 0.93
N TYR A 42 -2.27 -4.00 0.00
CA TYR A 42 -1.70 -2.68 0.29
C TYR A 42 -2.62 -1.87 1.23
N GLU A 43 -3.91 -1.78 0.91
CA GLU A 43 -4.85 -1.01 1.73
C GLU A 43 -5.07 -1.61 3.11
N ALA A 44 -5.08 -2.94 3.25
CA ALA A 44 -5.19 -3.60 4.55
C ALA A 44 -3.99 -3.27 5.44
N GLU A 45 -2.78 -3.32 4.87
CA GLU A 45 -1.55 -2.95 5.59
C GLU A 45 -1.55 -1.47 5.98
N MET A 46 -1.93 -0.57 5.06
CA MET A 46 -2.01 0.86 5.35
C MET A 46 -3.02 1.17 6.45
N ARG A 47 -4.18 0.50 6.49
CA ARG A 47 -5.15 0.63 7.60
C ARG A 47 -4.56 0.15 8.92
N ALA A 48 -3.83 -0.96 8.93
CA ALA A 48 -3.18 -1.46 10.15
C ALA A 48 -2.13 -0.46 10.67
N ARG A 49 -1.35 0.15 9.78
CA ARG A 49 -0.37 1.20 10.11
C ARG A 49 -1.04 2.44 10.68
N CYS A 50 -2.10 2.95 10.04
CA CYS A 50 -2.83 4.13 10.52
C CYS A 50 -3.41 3.92 11.92
N ARG A 51 -3.86 2.71 12.27
CA ARG A 51 -4.32 2.38 13.64
C ARG A 51 -3.21 2.51 14.68
N ILE A 52 -1.96 2.28 14.29
CA ILE A 52 -0.79 2.36 15.17
C ILE A 52 -0.24 3.80 15.22
N SER A 53 -0.15 4.47 14.07
CA SER A 53 0.43 5.83 13.98
C SER A 53 -0.55 6.95 14.32
N GLY A 54 -1.86 6.71 14.22
CA GLY A 54 -2.89 7.74 14.34
C GLY A 54 -3.05 8.62 13.09
N GLU A 55 -2.32 8.32 12.01
CA GLU A 55 -2.45 9.04 10.74
C GLU A 55 -3.80 8.81 10.08
N ASN A 56 -4.26 9.80 9.32
CA ASN A 56 -5.45 9.64 8.49
C ASN A 56 -5.12 8.81 7.24
N TYR A 57 -5.81 7.68 7.10
CA TYR A 57 -5.70 6.75 5.97
C TYR A 57 -5.82 7.43 4.60
N ASP A 58 -6.74 8.39 4.44
CA ASP A 58 -6.98 9.05 3.16
C ASP A 58 -5.79 9.96 2.76
N ASN A 59 -5.00 10.42 3.73
CA ASN A 59 -3.84 11.27 3.49
C ASN A 59 -2.58 10.47 3.14
N VAL A 60 -2.50 9.21 3.58
CA VAL A 60 -1.30 8.36 3.42
C VAL A 60 -1.43 7.32 2.31
N THR A 61 -2.61 7.21 1.68
CA THR A 61 -2.83 6.27 0.58
C THR A 61 -2.93 6.95 -0.78
N THR A 62 -2.40 6.29 -1.80
CA THR A 62 -2.52 6.77 -3.19
C THR A 62 -3.91 6.47 -3.74
N THR A 63 -4.54 7.41 -4.42
CA THR A 63 -5.84 7.18 -5.07
C THR A 63 -5.73 6.22 -6.26
N ILE A 64 -6.85 5.67 -6.74
CA ILE A 64 -6.86 4.85 -7.96
C ILE A 64 -6.37 5.67 -9.16
N LYS A 65 -6.76 6.94 -9.25
CA LYS A 65 -6.34 7.85 -10.33
C LYS A 65 -4.83 8.01 -10.38
N GLU A 66 -4.20 8.26 -9.22
CA GLU A 66 -2.74 8.39 -9.09
C GLU A 66 -1.99 7.05 -9.17
N SER A 67 -2.72 5.94 -9.17
CA SER A 67 -2.13 4.61 -9.37
C SER A 67 -1.80 4.36 -10.83
N PHE A 68 -2.43 5.04 -11.79
CA PHE A 68 -2.06 4.89 -13.20
C PHE A 68 -0.64 5.42 -13.46
N ASN A 69 0.09 4.69 -14.31
CA ASN A 69 1.32 5.17 -14.88
C ASN A 69 1.03 6.39 -15.78
N ALA A 70 1.93 7.38 -15.77
CA ALA A 70 1.74 8.65 -16.49
C ALA A 70 1.64 8.44 -18.00
N ASP A 71 2.55 7.66 -18.58
CA ASP A 71 2.56 7.35 -20.03
C ASP A 71 1.26 6.63 -20.46
N LEU A 72 0.72 5.77 -19.59
CA LEU A 72 -0.55 5.10 -19.82
C LEU A 72 -1.73 6.09 -19.82
N LEU A 73 -1.73 7.07 -18.90
CA LEU A 73 -2.74 8.13 -18.89
C LEU A 73 -2.64 9.03 -20.11
N ASP A 74 -1.42 9.42 -20.49
CA ASP A 74 -1.18 10.26 -21.66
C ASP A 74 -1.70 9.56 -22.93
N THR A 75 -1.46 8.25 -23.06
CA THR A 75 -2.02 7.44 -24.14
C THR A 75 -3.55 7.47 -24.16
N PHE A 76 -4.22 7.39 -23.00
CA PHE A 76 -5.69 7.48 -22.95
C PHE A 76 -6.22 8.85 -23.31
N CYS A 77 -5.53 9.91 -22.88
CA CYS A 77 -5.85 11.28 -23.27
C CYS A 77 -5.75 11.48 -24.78
N GLU A 78 -4.68 10.98 -25.41
CA GLU A 78 -4.47 11.05 -26.87
C GLU A 78 -5.55 10.28 -27.63
N LEU A 79 -5.92 9.09 -27.14
CA LEU A 79 -6.93 8.24 -27.76
C LEU A 79 -8.38 8.66 -27.43
N ARG A 80 -8.57 9.64 -26.54
CA ARG A 80 -9.88 10.09 -26.02
C ARG A 80 -10.71 8.96 -25.43
N LEU A 81 -10.05 8.06 -24.70
CA LEU A 81 -10.64 6.90 -24.02
C LEU A 81 -11.09 7.23 -22.58
#